data_AF-A0A2W5A6P0-F1
#
_entry.id   AF-A0A2W5A6P0-F1
#
_cell.length_a   1.000
_cell.length_b   1.000
_cell.length_c   1.000
_cell.angle_alpha   90.00
_cell.angle_beta   90.00
_cell.angle_gamma   90.00
#
_symmetry.space_group_name_H-M   'P 1'
#
loop_
_entity.id
_entity.type
_entity.pdbx_description
1 polymer ?
#
loop_
_entity_poly.entity_id
_entity_poly.type
_entity_poly.pdbx_seq_one_letter_code
_entity_poly.pdbx_strand_id
1 'polypeptide(L)'
;MNLRFLALAALAFAAPIAAALPVQKVDVVNAYPHDRRAFTEGLFFRDGFFYESTGLEGRSEIRQVRIADGRVIRSITLPSRLFGEGIVDWGNELISLTWQTGIGFRWSLPGLAKRGEFRYPGEGWGLTRSPREIVMSDGTPYLRFLDPRTLKVRRRVQVTAEGSPIKNINELEWVRGEIYANIWYTSLIARIDPATGKVKGWIDITPLAEKNMSSSEAVANGIAYDAKRGRLFVTGKNWPMLYEVRLKPAGAP
;
A
#
# COMPACT_ATOMS: atom_id res chain seq x y z
N MET A 1 60.02 0.84 46.35
CA MET A 1 59.60 1.04 44.95
C MET A 1 58.20 0.45 44.82
N ASN A 2 57.15 1.28 44.94
CA ASN A 2 55.75 0.82 45.01
C ASN A 2 55.12 0.85 43.61
N LEU A 3 54.79 -0.31 43.05
CA LEU A 3 53.96 -0.41 41.85
C LEU A 3 52.51 -0.62 42.26
N ARG A 4 51.66 0.40 42.07
CA ARG A 4 50.20 0.29 42.16
C ARG A 4 49.67 -0.20 40.81
N PHE A 5 49.03 -1.38 40.80
CA PHE A 5 48.23 -1.83 39.66
C PHE A 5 46.86 -1.15 39.68
N LEU A 6 46.56 -0.37 38.64
CA LEU A 6 45.22 0.13 38.35
C LEU A 6 44.49 -0.93 37.51
N ALA A 7 43.49 -1.58 38.09
CA ALA A 7 42.56 -2.42 37.35
C ALA A 7 41.49 -1.53 36.70
N LEU A 8 41.52 -1.42 35.37
CA LEU A 8 40.42 -0.83 34.60
C LEU A 8 39.30 -1.86 34.48
N ALA A 9 38.17 -1.62 35.14
CA ALA A 9 36.96 -2.41 34.93
C ALA A 9 36.32 -1.98 33.59
N ALA A 10 36.39 -2.85 32.59
CA ALA A 10 35.66 -2.67 31.33
C ALA A 10 34.17 -2.98 31.57
N LEU A 11 33.34 -1.95 31.67
CA LEU A 11 31.88 -2.08 31.62
C LEU A 11 31.46 -2.39 30.17
N ALA A 12 31.19 -3.66 29.88
CA ALA A 12 30.55 -4.07 28.65
C ALA A 12 29.09 -3.61 28.67
N PHE A 13 28.77 -2.54 27.93
CA PHE A 13 27.39 -2.18 27.63
C PHE A 13 26.84 -3.20 26.62
N ALA A 14 26.06 -4.17 27.10
CA ALA A 14 25.24 -4.99 26.24
C ALA A 14 24.15 -4.10 25.62
N ALA A 15 24.24 -3.85 24.32
CA ALA A 15 23.16 -3.19 23.59
C ALA A 15 21.88 -4.05 23.70
N PRO A 16 20.72 -3.45 24.00
CA PRO A 16 19.48 -4.23 24.08
C PRO A 16 19.19 -4.86 22.71
N ILE A 17 18.99 -6.18 22.70
CA ILE A 17 18.49 -6.89 21.53
C ILE A 17 17.10 -6.31 21.24
N ALA A 18 16.95 -5.64 20.10
CA ALA A 18 15.65 -5.13 19.68
C ALA A 18 14.70 -6.32 19.50
N ALA A 19 13.56 -6.30 20.19
CA ALA A 19 12.55 -7.33 20.06
C ALA A 19 12.01 -7.35 18.61
N ALA A 20 11.77 -8.56 18.09
CA ALA A 20 11.23 -8.73 16.75
C ALA A 20 9.88 -8.03 16.60
N LEU A 21 9.62 -7.46 15.42
CA LEU A 21 8.34 -6.81 15.14
C LEU A 21 7.18 -7.80 15.21
N PRO A 22 6.03 -7.41 15.81
CA PRO A 22 4.89 -8.30 15.93
C PRO A 22 4.30 -8.64 14.56
N VAL A 23 3.91 -9.90 14.37
CA VAL A 23 3.21 -10.38 13.17
C VAL A 23 1.77 -10.73 13.54
N GLN A 24 0.81 -10.02 12.96
CA GLN A 24 -0.61 -10.22 13.17
C GLN A 24 -1.22 -11.03 12.04
N LYS A 25 -1.87 -12.13 12.37
CA LYS A 25 -2.72 -12.89 11.43
C LYS A 25 -4.06 -12.18 11.24
N VAL A 26 -4.78 -12.55 10.19
CA VAL A 26 -6.13 -12.05 9.91
C VAL A 26 -7.20 -13.13 10.10
N ASP A 27 -8.40 -12.71 10.47
CA ASP A 27 -9.64 -13.47 10.27
C ASP A 27 -10.41 -12.86 9.09
N VAL A 28 -10.97 -13.71 8.23
CA VAL A 28 -11.88 -13.28 7.16
C VAL A 28 -13.24 -13.00 7.78
N VAL A 29 -13.71 -11.77 7.63
CA VAL A 29 -15.06 -11.35 8.02
C VAL A 29 -16.05 -11.60 6.89
N ASN A 30 -15.64 -11.29 5.65
CA ASN A 30 -16.44 -11.53 4.46
C ASN A 30 -15.54 -11.71 3.22
N ALA A 31 -16.08 -12.29 2.16
CA ALA A 31 -15.41 -12.42 0.88
C ALA A 31 -16.34 -11.99 -0.26
N TYR A 32 -15.83 -11.16 -1.16
CA TYR A 32 -16.57 -10.58 -2.27
C TYR A 32 -15.97 -11.06 -3.60
N PRO A 33 -16.79 -11.27 -4.65
CA PRO A 33 -16.28 -11.58 -5.98
C PRO A 33 -15.32 -10.50 -6.47
N HIS A 34 -14.19 -10.93 -7.05
CA HIS A 34 -13.22 -10.05 -7.68
C HIS A 34 -12.90 -10.56 -9.09
N ASP A 35 -12.64 -9.63 -10.01
CA ASP A 35 -12.39 -9.94 -11.41
C ASP A 35 -11.00 -10.60 -11.57
N ARG A 36 -11.00 -11.87 -12.01
CA ARG A 36 -9.77 -12.65 -12.24
C ARG A 36 -8.87 -12.06 -13.33
N ARG A 37 -9.36 -11.14 -14.15
CA ARG A 37 -8.55 -10.47 -15.19
C ARG A 37 -7.86 -9.20 -14.68
N ALA A 38 -8.20 -8.76 -13.48
CA ALA A 38 -7.70 -7.53 -12.91
C ALA A 38 -6.31 -7.70 -12.32
N PHE A 39 -5.32 -7.09 -12.97
CA PHE A 39 -3.98 -6.96 -12.41
C PHE A 39 -3.98 -5.78 -11.44
N THR A 40 -4.48 -5.96 -10.22
CA THR A 40 -4.70 -4.85 -9.26
C THR A 40 -3.41 -4.13 -8.89
N GLU A 41 -3.36 -2.81 -9.14
CA GLU A 41 -2.21 -1.94 -8.82
C GLU A 41 -2.55 -0.77 -7.88
N GLY A 42 -3.84 -0.53 -7.64
CA GLY A 42 -4.28 0.43 -6.64
C GLY A 42 -5.72 0.17 -6.25
N LEU A 43 -6.03 0.26 -4.97
CA LEU A 43 -7.38 0.03 -4.47
C LEU A 43 -7.70 1.06 -3.38
N PHE A 44 -8.90 1.61 -3.39
CA PHE A 44 -9.41 2.31 -2.21
C PHE A 44 -10.92 2.17 -2.07
N PHE A 45 -11.41 2.34 -0.85
CA PHE A 45 -12.84 2.34 -0.55
C PHE A 45 -13.36 3.77 -0.48
N ARG A 46 -14.48 4.04 -1.16
CA ARG A 46 -15.17 5.32 -1.02
C ARG A 46 -16.67 5.19 -1.30
N ASP A 47 -17.47 5.78 -0.41
CA ASP A 47 -18.92 5.93 -0.56
C ASP A 47 -19.67 4.62 -0.91
N GLY A 48 -19.20 3.48 -0.37
CA GLY A 48 -19.81 2.17 -0.58
C GLY A 48 -19.35 1.43 -1.84
N PHE A 49 -18.35 1.95 -2.54
CA PHE A 49 -17.74 1.33 -3.72
C PHE A 49 -16.24 1.11 -3.50
N PHE A 50 -15.68 0.18 -4.26
CA PHE A 50 -14.24 0.17 -4.50
C PHE A 50 -13.93 1.01 -5.73
N TYR A 51 -12.81 1.71 -5.67
CA TYR A 51 -12.15 2.25 -6.84
C TYR A 51 -10.86 1.48 -7.00
N GLU A 52 -10.59 1.05 -8.23
CA GLU A 52 -9.47 0.17 -8.51
C GLU A 52 -8.74 0.63 -9.77
N SER A 53 -7.42 0.54 -9.73
CA SER A 53 -6.54 0.67 -10.88
C SER A 53 -6.01 -0.71 -11.24
N THR A 54 -6.04 -1.03 -12.52
CA THR A 54 -5.45 -2.26 -13.05
C THR A 54 -4.26 -1.95 -13.95
N GLY A 55 -3.23 -2.79 -13.88
CA GLY A 55 -2.05 -2.74 -14.72
C GLY A 55 -2.19 -3.52 -16.04
N LEU A 56 -1.04 -3.78 -16.65
CA LEU A 56 -0.82 -4.37 -17.99
C LEU A 56 -1.04 -3.37 -19.13
N GLU A 57 -0.02 -3.20 -19.97
CA GLU A 57 -0.10 -2.38 -21.18
C GLU A 57 -1.24 -2.87 -22.10
N GLY A 58 -1.98 -1.91 -22.66
CA GLY A 58 -3.15 -2.17 -23.48
C GLY A 58 -4.39 -2.63 -22.71
N ARG A 59 -4.30 -2.83 -21.38
CA ARG A 59 -5.40 -3.33 -20.54
C ARG A 59 -5.61 -2.53 -19.26
N SER A 60 -4.79 -1.52 -19.01
CA SER A 60 -4.85 -0.74 -17.77
C SER A 60 -6.13 0.10 -17.73
N GLU A 61 -6.85 0.02 -16.61
CA GLU A 61 -8.11 0.71 -16.39
C GLU A 61 -8.15 1.37 -15.01
N ILE A 62 -8.96 2.40 -14.89
CA ILE A 62 -9.44 2.90 -13.60
C ILE A 62 -10.94 2.64 -13.55
N ARG A 63 -11.41 1.95 -12.51
CA ARG A 63 -12.77 1.43 -12.43
C ARG A 63 -13.42 1.68 -11.08
N GLN A 64 -14.73 1.94 -11.10
CA GLN A 64 -15.58 1.94 -9.90
C GLN A 64 -16.32 0.59 -9.85
N VAL A 65 -16.21 -0.11 -8.74
CA VAL A 65 -16.69 -1.48 -8.56
C VAL A 65 -17.69 -1.55 -7.42
N ARG A 66 -18.82 -2.21 -7.67
CA ARG A 66 -19.81 -2.50 -6.64
C ARG A 66 -19.35 -3.68 -5.79
N ILE A 67 -19.30 -3.48 -4.48
CA ILE A 67 -18.75 -4.45 -3.51
C ILE A 67 -19.53 -5.77 -3.51
N ALA A 68 -20.86 -5.70 -3.55
CA ALA A 68 -21.72 -6.88 -3.33
C ALA A 68 -21.48 -8.01 -4.34
N ASP A 69 -21.12 -7.69 -5.59
CA ASP A 69 -21.02 -8.66 -6.67
C ASP A 69 -19.79 -8.46 -7.58
N GLY A 70 -18.89 -7.53 -7.25
CA GLY A 70 -17.70 -7.24 -8.04
C GLY A 70 -18.00 -6.58 -9.41
N ARG A 71 -19.24 -6.13 -9.65
CA ARG A 71 -19.61 -5.54 -10.93
C ARG A 71 -18.95 -4.18 -11.13
N VAL A 72 -18.25 -4.02 -12.25
CA VAL A 72 -17.77 -2.72 -12.72
C VAL A 72 -18.98 -1.85 -13.10
N ILE A 73 -19.14 -0.73 -12.40
CA ILE A 73 -20.22 0.24 -12.62
C ILE A 73 -19.84 1.23 -13.72
N ARG A 74 -18.56 1.63 -13.74
CA ARG A 74 -17.96 2.44 -14.80
C ARG A 74 -16.45 2.24 -14.78
N SER A 75 -15.81 2.41 -15.92
CA SER A 75 -14.37 2.40 -16.05
C SER A 75 -13.91 3.39 -17.12
N ILE A 76 -12.63 3.73 -17.07
CA ILE A 76 -11.90 4.36 -18.16
C ILE A 76 -10.66 3.52 -18.45
N THR A 77 -10.32 3.41 -19.72
CA THR A 77 -9.09 2.74 -20.16
C THR A 77 -7.99 3.77 -20.32
N LEU A 78 -6.79 3.45 -19.82
CA LEU A 78 -5.61 4.28 -20.05
C LEU A 78 -5.11 4.11 -21.49
N PRO A 79 -4.40 5.11 -22.06
CA PRO A 79 -3.70 4.93 -23.33
C PRO A 79 -2.87 3.65 -23.35
N SER A 80 -2.93 2.89 -24.45
CA SER A 80 -2.43 1.51 -24.51
C SER A 80 -0.96 1.31 -24.12
N ARG A 81 -0.11 2.32 -24.33
CA ARG A 81 1.31 2.31 -23.94
C ARG A 81 1.58 2.56 -22.45
N LEU A 82 0.53 2.79 -21.65
CA LEU A 82 0.66 3.11 -20.23
C LEU A 82 0.24 1.91 -19.40
N PHE A 83 1.07 1.62 -18.40
CA PHE A 83 0.78 0.68 -17.34
C PHE A 83 0.25 1.47 -16.14
N GLY A 84 -1.02 1.23 -15.77
CA GLY A 84 -1.69 1.89 -14.65
C GLY A 84 -1.19 1.37 -13.31
N GLU A 85 -1.07 2.28 -12.34
CA GLU A 85 -0.53 1.98 -11.00
C GLU A 85 -1.46 2.55 -9.91
N GLY A 86 -0.95 2.80 -8.72
CA GLY A 86 -1.67 3.30 -7.56
C GLY A 86 -2.59 4.49 -7.84
N ILE A 87 -3.72 4.47 -7.14
CA ILE A 87 -4.76 5.50 -7.19
C ILE A 87 -5.14 5.96 -5.79
N VAL A 88 -5.57 7.21 -5.66
CA VAL A 88 -6.11 7.74 -4.41
C VAL A 88 -7.16 8.79 -4.70
N ASP A 89 -8.14 8.93 -3.82
CA ASP A 89 -9.06 10.04 -3.86
C ASP A 89 -8.48 11.31 -3.22
N TRP A 90 -8.85 12.50 -3.69
CA TRP A 90 -8.59 13.76 -2.99
C TRP A 90 -9.71 14.76 -3.27
N GLY A 91 -10.53 15.09 -2.27
CA GLY A 91 -11.73 15.90 -2.48
C GLY A 91 -12.69 15.21 -3.44
N ASN A 92 -12.99 15.84 -4.59
CA ASN A 92 -13.83 15.26 -5.65
C ASN A 92 -13.02 14.71 -6.85
N GLU A 93 -11.72 14.53 -6.67
CA GLU A 93 -10.83 13.98 -7.69
C GLU A 93 -10.32 12.59 -7.31
N LEU A 94 -9.94 11.83 -8.32
CA LEU A 94 -9.11 10.63 -8.22
C LEU A 94 -7.79 10.96 -8.91
N ILE A 95 -6.68 10.62 -8.26
CA ILE A 95 -5.33 10.78 -8.78
C ILE A 95 -4.78 9.40 -9.07
N SER A 96 -4.15 9.22 -10.23
CA SER A 96 -3.58 7.94 -10.65
C SER A 96 -2.13 8.08 -11.10
N LEU A 97 -1.35 7.03 -10.88
CA LEU A 97 0.01 6.89 -11.37
C LEU A 97 0.08 5.97 -12.60
N THR A 98 1.23 6.01 -13.24
CA THR A 98 1.70 4.97 -14.16
C THR A 98 3.08 4.47 -13.73
N TRP A 99 3.45 3.28 -14.18
CA TRP A 99 4.67 2.63 -13.68
C TRP A 99 5.96 3.39 -14.00
N GLN A 100 6.46 3.33 -15.23
CA GLN A 100 7.81 3.84 -15.56
C GLN A 100 7.81 5.17 -16.31
N THR A 101 6.64 5.66 -16.72
CA THR A 101 6.59 6.80 -17.66
C THR A 101 6.71 8.16 -16.99
N GLY A 102 6.62 8.22 -15.66
CA GLY A 102 6.63 9.48 -14.90
C GLY A 102 5.39 10.35 -15.17
N ILE A 103 4.28 9.74 -15.62
CA ILE A 103 3.01 10.40 -15.95
C ILE A 103 1.96 10.00 -14.92
N GLY A 104 1.25 10.99 -14.39
CA GLY A 104 0.04 10.76 -13.60
C GLY A 104 -1.13 11.57 -14.11
N PHE A 105 -2.33 11.20 -13.69
CA PHE A 105 -3.56 11.83 -14.14
C PHE A 105 -4.44 12.27 -12.98
N ARG A 106 -5.22 13.32 -13.22
CA ARG A 106 -6.35 13.70 -12.38
C ARG A 106 -7.65 13.36 -13.09
N TRP A 107 -8.57 12.76 -12.36
CA TRP A 107 -9.88 12.35 -12.84
C TRP A 107 -10.96 12.92 -11.93
N SER A 108 -12.10 13.24 -12.50
CA SER A 108 -13.33 13.51 -11.76
C SER A 108 -13.81 12.23 -11.09
N LEU A 109 -14.00 12.19 -9.77
CA LEU A 109 -14.66 11.03 -9.14
C LEU A 109 -16.08 10.83 -9.67
N PRO A 110 -16.89 11.89 -9.87
CA PRO A 110 -18.09 11.79 -10.69
C PRO A 110 -17.70 11.49 -12.14
N GLY A 111 -18.00 10.28 -12.60
CA GLY A 111 -17.91 9.90 -14.01
C GLY A 111 -16.51 9.59 -14.57
N LEU A 112 -15.44 9.66 -13.78
CA LEU A 112 -14.06 9.36 -14.20
C LEU A 112 -13.56 10.19 -15.40
N ALA A 113 -14.09 11.40 -15.59
CA ALA A 113 -13.63 12.29 -16.67
C ALA A 113 -12.22 12.83 -16.39
N LYS A 114 -11.30 12.77 -17.38
CA LYS A 114 -9.95 13.33 -17.25
C LYS A 114 -10.01 14.83 -17.00
N ARG A 115 -9.36 15.29 -15.93
CA ARG A 115 -9.23 16.71 -15.54
C ARG A 115 -7.86 17.28 -15.84
N GLY A 116 -6.82 16.44 -15.83
CA GLY A 116 -5.47 16.89 -16.11
C GLY A 116 -4.46 15.76 -16.09
N GLU A 117 -3.22 16.15 -16.39
CA GLU A 117 -2.02 15.31 -16.35
C GLU A 117 -0.97 16.04 -15.52
N PHE A 118 -0.11 15.28 -14.85
CA PHE A 118 1.08 15.79 -14.18
C PHE A 118 2.26 14.87 -14.42
N ARG A 119 3.47 15.41 -14.18
CA ARG A 119 4.72 14.67 -14.28
C ARG A 119 5.35 14.50 -12.91
N TYR A 120 6.03 13.38 -12.72
CA TYR A 120 6.83 13.10 -11.53
C TYR A 120 8.11 12.36 -11.92
N PRO A 121 9.20 12.52 -11.13
CA PRO A 121 10.43 11.79 -11.36
C PRO A 121 10.34 10.34 -10.86
N GLY A 122 11.06 9.43 -11.53
CA GLY A 122 11.13 8.02 -11.17
C GLY A 122 9.85 7.24 -11.47
N GLU A 123 9.75 6.05 -10.91
CA GLU A 123 8.56 5.20 -11.04
C GLU A 123 7.42 5.66 -10.11
N GLY A 124 6.23 5.10 -10.30
CA GLY A 124 5.14 5.21 -9.34
C GLY A 124 4.42 3.90 -9.15
N TRP A 125 4.25 3.47 -7.90
CA TRP A 125 3.66 2.19 -7.53
C TRP A 125 2.37 2.47 -6.75
N GLY A 126 2.36 2.48 -5.42
CA GLY A 126 1.16 2.76 -4.62
C GLY A 126 0.89 4.25 -4.38
N LEU A 127 -0.40 4.58 -4.17
CA LEU A 127 -0.85 5.86 -3.62
C LEU A 127 -1.80 5.65 -2.45
N THR A 128 -1.68 6.48 -1.42
CA THR A 128 -2.75 6.69 -0.42
C THR A 128 -2.73 8.15 0.05
N ARG A 129 -3.55 8.49 1.04
CA ARG A 129 -3.54 9.84 1.62
C ARG A 129 -3.73 9.86 3.13
N SER A 130 -2.97 10.74 3.75
CA SER A 130 -3.33 11.25 5.08
C SER A 130 -4.41 12.33 4.94
N PRO A 131 -4.90 12.91 6.05
CA PRO A 131 -5.76 14.09 5.97
C PRO A 131 -5.10 15.34 5.35
N ARG A 132 -3.78 15.36 5.14
CA ARG A 132 -3.03 16.57 4.75
C ARG A 132 -2.19 16.42 3.49
N GLU A 133 -1.76 15.21 3.17
CA GLU A 133 -0.77 14.91 2.13
C GLU A 133 -1.15 13.62 1.42
N ILE A 134 -0.82 13.54 0.14
CA ILE A 134 -0.80 12.29 -0.63
C ILE A 134 0.52 11.58 -0.36
N VAL A 135 0.50 10.26 -0.27
CA VAL A 135 1.69 9.43 -0.07
C VAL A 135 1.86 8.52 -1.27
N MET A 136 3.10 8.42 -1.76
CA MET A 136 3.47 7.67 -2.94
C MET A 136 4.64 6.74 -2.64
N SER A 137 4.54 5.49 -3.08
CA SER A 137 5.64 4.53 -3.14
C SER A 137 6.12 4.35 -4.59
N ASP A 138 7.28 3.72 -4.76
CA ASP A 138 7.92 3.45 -6.05
C ASP A 138 8.82 2.21 -6.02
N GLY A 139 8.52 1.25 -5.15
CA GLY A 139 9.36 0.07 -4.95
C GLY A 139 10.68 0.35 -4.21
N THR A 140 11.08 1.61 -4.01
CA THR A 140 12.23 1.94 -3.16
C THR A 140 11.85 1.93 -1.67
N PRO A 141 12.83 2.04 -0.76
CA PRO A 141 12.55 2.23 0.66
C PRO A 141 12.00 3.60 1.04
N TYR A 142 11.66 4.49 0.10
CA TYR A 142 11.19 5.83 0.42
C TYR A 142 9.70 5.98 0.12
N LEU A 143 8.97 6.51 1.10
CA LEU A 143 7.66 7.10 0.87
C LEU A 143 7.81 8.59 0.58
N ARG A 144 7.20 9.03 -0.52
CA ARG A 144 7.16 10.44 -0.94
C ARG A 144 5.83 11.04 -0.51
N PHE A 145 5.88 12.11 0.29
CA PHE A 145 4.69 12.86 0.70
C PHE A 145 4.55 14.06 -0.22
N LEU A 146 3.45 14.11 -0.94
CA LEU A 146 3.18 15.06 -2.01
C LEU A 146 2.19 16.12 -1.54
N ASP A 147 2.41 17.35 -1.97
CA ASP A 147 1.41 18.40 -1.89
C ASP A 147 0.21 18.02 -2.78
N PRO A 148 -1.02 17.95 -2.26
CA PRO A 148 -2.13 17.39 -3.03
C PRO A 148 -2.62 18.29 -4.17
N ARG A 149 -2.27 19.58 -4.18
CA ARG A 149 -2.62 20.52 -5.26
C ARG A 149 -1.60 20.46 -6.38
N THR A 150 -0.32 20.52 -6.05
CA THR A 150 0.78 20.61 -7.02
C THR A 150 1.41 19.26 -7.37
N LEU A 151 1.19 18.24 -6.53
CA LEU A 151 1.77 16.89 -6.60
C LEU A 151 3.30 16.87 -6.53
N LYS A 152 3.90 17.97 -6.09
CA LYS A 152 5.33 18.07 -5.81
C LYS A 152 5.64 17.43 -4.46
N VAL A 153 6.79 16.75 -4.39
CA VAL A 153 7.30 16.15 -3.15
C VAL A 153 7.57 17.26 -2.13
N ARG A 154 6.95 17.16 -0.95
CA ARG A 154 7.21 18.02 0.20
C ARG A 154 8.26 17.44 1.13
N ARG A 155 8.20 16.13 1.34
CA ARG A 155 9.15 15.38 2.16
C ARG A 155 9.24 13.93 1.72
N ARG A 156 10.28 13.26 2.17
CA ARG A 156 10.48 11.81 2.01
C ARG A 156 10.73 11.20 3.37
N VAL A 157 10.30 9.96 3.54
CA VAL A 157 10.57 9.16 4.73
C VAL A 157 11.13 7.82 4.28
N GLN A 158 12.27 7.43 4.84
CA GLN A 158 12.82 6.10 4.60
C GLN A 158 12.13 5.10 5.52
N VAL A 159 11.56 4.05 4.93
CA VAL A 159 10.88 2.98 5.66
C VAL A 159 11.90 1.96 6.12
N THR A 160 11.85 1.63 7.41
CA THR A 160 12.76 0.66 8.03
C THR A 160 12.01 -0.32 8.91
N ALA A 161 12.37 -1.59 8.87
CA ALA A 161 12.02 -2.59 9.88
C ALA A 161 13.29 -2.94 10.65
N GLU A 162 13.24 -2.81 11.97
CA GLU A 162 14.37 -3.19 12.86
C GLU A 162 15.69 -2.50 12.44
N GLY A 163 15.60 -1.25 11.98
CA GLY A 163 16.73 -0.45 11.52
C GLY A 163 17.18 -0.72 10.08
N SER A 164 16.64 -1.73 9.41
CA SER A 164 16.98 -2.07 8.03
C SER A 164 15.98 -1.50 7.03
N PRO A 165 16.42 -0.83 5.94
CA PRO A 165 15.53 -0.34 4.90
C PRO A 165 14.75 -1.45 4.20
N ILE A 166 13.46 -1.24 3.95
CA ILE A 166 12.60 -2.22 3.26
C ILE A 166 12.38 -1.77 1.82
N LYS A 167 12.66 -2.64 0.86
CA LYS A 167 12.40 -2.39 -0.58
C LYS A 167 11.04 -2.96 -0.98
N ASN A 168 10.65 -2.76 -2.24
CA ASN A 168 9.46 -3.33 -2.86
C ASN A 168 8.15 -2.85 -2.21
N ILE A 169 8.14 -1.64 -1.67
CA ILE A 169 6.94 -1.01 -1.13
C ILE A 169 6.00 -0.72 -2.30
N ASN A 170 4.86 -1.40 -2.32
CA ASN A 170 3.92 -1.37 -3.42
C ASN A 170 2.65 -0.62 -3.01
N GLU A 171 1.47 -1.21 -3.17
CA GLU A 171 0.20 -0.57 -2.86
C GLU A 171 0.13 -0.10 -1.40
N LEU A 172 -0.55 1.04 -1.17
CA LEU A 172 -0.60 1.74 0.10
C LEU A 172 -2.05 1.99 0.53
N GLU A 173 -2.30 1.98 1.83
CA GLU A 173 -3.56 2.48 2.40
C GLU A 173 -3.38 3.18 3.75
N TRP A 174 -4.10 4.27 3.99
CA TRP A 174 -4.05 5.01 5.25
C TRP A 174 -5.07 4.44 6.25
N VAL A 175 -4.56 3.78 7.30
CA VAL A 175 -5.38 3.08 8.28
C VAL A 175 -5.12 3.63 9.68
N ARG A 176 -6.07 4.39 10.21
CA ARG A 176 -6.07 4.89 11.60
C ARG A 176 -4.76 5.59 12.03
N GLY A 177 -4.14 6.36 11.13
CA GLY A 177 -2.92 7.11 11.42
C GLY A 177 -1.63 6.38 11.04
N GLU A 178 -1.71 5.17 10.52
CA GLU A 178 -0.60 4.40 9.97
C GLU A 178 -0.74 4.27 8.45
N ILE A 179 0.38 4.01 7.77
CA ILE A 179 0.38 3.63 6.36
C ILE A 179 0.53 2.12 6.31
N TYR A 180 -0.45 1.45 5.75
CA TYR A 180 -0.37 0.03 5.43
C TYR A 180 0.21 -0.08 4.04
N ALA A 181 1.17 -0.99 3.84
CA ALA A 181 1.82 -1.14 2.54
C ALA A 181 2.00 -2.62 2.20
N ASN A 182 1.56 -3.03 1.01
CA ASN A 182 1.99 -4.31 0.44
C ASN A 182 3.49 -4.26 0.18
N ILE A 183 4.20 -5.35 0.48
CA ILE A 183 5.59 -5.55 0.07
C ILE A 183 5.60 -6.56 -1.07
N TRP A 184 5.93 -6.11 -2.28
CA TRP A 184 5.88 -6.92 -3.50
C TRP A 184 6.76 -8.16 -3.40
N TYR A 185 6.26 -9.29 -3.93
CA TYR A 185 6.76 -10.67 -3.75
C TYR A 185 6.65 -11.25 -2.32
N THR A 186 5.93 -10.60 -1.42
CA THR A 186 5.57 -11.19 -0.12
C THR A 186 4.05 -11.21 0.05
N SER A 187 3.60 -11.96 1.05
CA SER A 187 2.20 -11.90 1.51
C SER A 187 2.08 -11.14 2.83
N LEU A 188 3.01 -10.21 3.09
CA LEU A 188 3.03 -9.35 4.26
C LEU A 188 2.61 -7.93 3.90
N ILE A 189 1.87 -7.31 4.82
CA ILE A 189 1.55 -5.88 4.79
C ILE A 189 2.29 -5.21 5.96
N ALA A 190 3.12 -4.21 5.65
CA ALA A 190 3.83 -3.43 6.65
C ALA A 190 2.88 -2.39 7.27
N ARG A 191 2.91 -2.25 8.60
CA ARG A 191 2.26 -1.14 9.32
C ARG A 191 3.30 -0.06 9.62
N ILE A 192 3.28 1.04 8.89
CA ILE A 192 4.34 2.05 8.88
C ILE A 192 3.89 3.30 9.64
N ASP A 193 4.74 3.77 10.56
CA ASP A 193 4.60 5.10 11.15
C ASP A 193 4.93 6.18 10.10
N PRO A 194 3.99 7.07 9.74
CA PRO A 194 4.17 8.03 8.65
C PRO A 194 5.11 9.19 8.98
N ALA A 195 5.40 9.43 10.27
CA ALA A 195 6.30 10.47 10.72
C ALA A 195 7.76 9.99 10.69
N THR A 196 8.00 8.74 11.08
CA THR A 196 9.35 8.20 11.26
C THR A 196 9.77 7.19 10.20
N GLY A 197 8.82 6.55 9.50
CA GLY A 197 9.08 5.45 8.57
C GLY A 197 9.33 4.10 9.25
N LYS A 198 9.28 4.04 10.58
CA LYS A 198 9.49 2.78 11.29
C LYS A 198 8.28 1.87 11.09
N VAL A 199 8.53 0.63 10.68
CA VAL A 199 7.52 -0.42 10.71
C VAL A 199 7.23 -0.76 12.16
N LYS A 200 5.94 -0.76 12.51
CA LYS A 200 5.42 -1.05 13.84
C LYS A 200 4.99 -2.51 14.00
N GLY A 201 4.84 -3.22 12.88
CA GLY A 201 4.41 -4.61 12.83
C GLY A 201 4.04 -5.03 11.42
N TRP A 202 3.78 -6.32 11.28
CA TRP A 202 3.41 -6.97 10.04
C TRP A 202 1.99 -7.53 10.13
N ILE A 203 1.28 -7.52 9.02
CA ILE A 203 0.02 -8.25 8.86
C ILE A 203 0.28 -9.37 7.86
N ASP A 204 0.05 -10.60 8.30
CA ASP A 204 0.25 -11.81 7.51
C ASP A 204 -1.06 -12.24 6.85
N ILE A 205 -1.08 -12.16 5.52
CA ILE A 205 -2.19 -12.61 4.67
C ILE A 205 -1.80 -13.81 3.78
N THR A 206 -0.71 -14.51 4.13
CA THR A 206 -0.21 -15.69 3.38
C THR A 206 -1.30 -16.73 3.09
N PRO A 207 -2.16 -17.12 4.06
CA PRO A 207 -3.22 -18.10 3.78
C PRO A 207 -4.22 -17.63 2.70
N LEU A 208 -4.45 -16.32 2.55
CA LEU A 208 -5.29 -15.77 1.49
C LEU A 208 -4.55 -15.81 0.15
N ALA A 209 -3.25 -15.49 0.12
CA ALA A 209 -2.46 -15.53 -1.09
C ALA A 209 -2.34 -16.94 -1.67
N GLU A 210 -2.00 -17.93 -0.84
CA GLU A 210 -1.92 -19.33 -1.25
C GLU A 210 -3.26 -19.85 -1.82
N LYS A 211 -4.37 -19.46 -1.19
CA LYS A 211 -5.71 -19.85 -1.64
C LYS A 211 -6.09 -19.27 -3.01
N ASN A 212 -5.52 -18.13 -3.40
CA ASN A 212 -5.89 -17.40 -4.61
C ASN A 212 -4.83 -17.47 -5.72
N MET A 213 -3.72 -18.17 -5.48
CA MET A 213 -2.61 -18.27 -6.41
C MET A 213 -3.03 -18.99 -7.71
N SER A 214 -3.16 -18.24 -8.80
CA SER A 214 -3.41 -18.79 -10.14
C SER A 214 -2.17 -18.80 -11.04
N SER A 215 -1.13 -18.04 -10.67
CA SER A 215 0.15 -17.90 -11.36
C SER A 215 1.17 -17.26 -10.42
N SER A 216 2.46 -17.25 -10.80
CA SER A 216 3.51 -16.54 -10.03
C SER A 216 3.24 -15.04 -9.88
N GLU A 217 2.58 -14.43 -10.87
CA GLU A 217 2.22 -13.00 -10.86
C GLU A 217 0.94 -12.70 -10.07
N ALA A 218 0.21 -13.72 -9.60
CA ALA A 218 -1.04 -13.55 -8.86
C ALA A 218 -0.77 -13.24 -7.37
N VAL A 219 0.03 -12.21 -7.13
CA VAL A 219 0.54 -11.84 -5.81
C VAL A 219 -0.44 -10.93 -5.04
N ALA A 220 -0.29 -10.89 -3.71
CA ALA A 220 -1.02 -9.96 -2.86
C ALA A 220 -0.69 -8.50 -3.22
N ASN A 221 -1.70 -7.70 -3.54
CA ASN A 221 -1.59 -6.28 -3.87
C ASN A 221 -2.99 -5.64 -3.87
N GLY A 222 -3.18 -4.56 -3.11
CA GLY A 222 -4.46 -3.85 -2.99
C GLY A 222 -5.02 -3.92 -1.57
N ILE A 223 -5.10 -2.76 -0.93
CA ILE A 223 -5.58 -2.58 0.44
C ILE A 223 -6.58 -1.42 0.43
N ALA A 224 -7.75 -1.61 1.04
CA ALA A 224 -8.72 -0.52 1.16
C ALA A 224 -9.30 -0.45 2.56
N TYR A 225 -9.69 0.75 2.98
CA TYR A 225 -10.18 0.97 4.34
C TYR A 225 -11.46 1.83 4.37
N ASP A 226 -12.55 1.24 4.88
CA ASP A 226 -13.76 1.98 5.24
C ASP A 226 -13.59 2.58 6.63
N ALA A 227 -13.11 3.82 6.69
CA ALA A 227 -12.87 4.51 7.96
C ALA A 227 -14.14 4.71 8.80
N LYS A 228 -15.33 4.80 8.17
CA LYS A 228 -16.60 5.03 8.87
C LYS A 228 -17.04 3.79 9.64
N ARG A 229 -16.78 2.59 9.11
CA ARG A 229 -17.16 1.32 9.74
C ARG A 229 -15.97 0.52 10.29
N GLY A 230 -14.75 1.00 10.08
CA GLY A 230 -13.54 0.32 10.50
C GLY A 230 -13.29 -1.01 9.79
N ARG A 231 -13.64 -1.12 8.51
CA ARG A 231 -13.47 -2.35 7.73
C ARG A 231 -12.20 -2.27 6.88
N LEU A 232 -11.37 -3.29 6.96
CA LEU A 232 -10.15 -3.44 6.17
C LEU A 232 -10.40 -4.46 5.07
N PHE A 233 -9.97 -4.15 3.86
CA PHE A 233 -10.12 -5.00 2.69
C PHE A 233 -8.76 -5.29 2.07
N VAL A 234 -8.56 -6.52 1.60
CA VAL A 234 -7.35 -6.96 0.90
C VAL A 234 -7.71 -7.80 -0.31
N THR A 235 -6.92 -7.70 -1.37
CA THR A 235 -7.02 -8.53 -2.58
C THR A 235 -5.62 -8.78 -3.15
N GLY A 236 -5.55 -9.28 -4.38
CA GLY A 236 -4.32 -9.41 -5.13
C GLY A 236 -4.54 -9.39 -6.62
N LYS A 237 -3.42 -9.37 -7.35
CA LYS A 237 -3.40 -9.42 -8.80
C LYS A 237 -4.04 -10.72 -9.27
N ASN A 238 -5.05 -10.62 -10.12
CA ASN A 238 -5.84 -11.73 -10.66
C ASN A 238 -6.56 -12.59 -9.62
N TRP A 239 -6.66 -12.17 -8.35
CA TRP A 239 -7.36 -12.94 -7.33
C TRP A 239 -8.85 -13.02 -7.67
N PRO A 240 -9.49 -14.19 -7.51
CA PRO A 240 -10.94 -14.32 -7.72
C PRO A 240 -11.77 -13.68 -6.61
N MET A 241 -11.15 -13.33 -5.48
CA MET A 241 -11.84 -12.83 -4.29
C MET A 241 -11.13 -11.62 -3.69
N LEU A 242 -11.92 -10.68 -3.20
CA LEU A 242 -11.50 -9.59 -2.32
C LEU A 242 -12.06 -9.87 -0.93
N TYR A 243 -11.23 -9.74 0.11
CA TYR A 243 -11.58 -10.13 1.47
C TYR A 243 -11.74 -8.93 2.38
N GLU A 244 -12.84 -8.88 3.14
CA GLU A 244 -12.90 -8.08 4.36
C GLU A 244 -12.22 -8.86 5.48
N VAL A 245 -11.24 -8.24 6.14
CA VAL A 245 -10.41 -8.89 7.14
C VAL A 245 -10.41 -8.12 8.46
N ARG A 246 -10.19 -8.85 9.55
CA ARG A 246 -9.95 -8.30 10.88
C ARG A 246 -8.61 -8.79 11.38
N LEU A 247 -7.81 -7.89 11.96
CA LEU A 247 -6.56 -8.28 12.57
C LEU A 247 -6.84 -9.07 13.86
N LYS A 248 -6.20 -10.22 14.02
CA LYS A 248 -6.17 -10.91 15.31
C LYS A 248 -5.40 -10.04 16.31
N PRO A 249 -5.75 -10.10 17.61
CA PRO A 249 -4.87 -9.58 18.65
C PRO A 249 -3.46 -10.13 18.40
N ALA A 250 -2.45 -9.26 18.45
CA ALA A 250 -1.08 -9.74 18.43
C ALA A 250 -0.93 -10.72 19.59
N GLY A 251 -0.53 -11.96 19.31
CA GLY A 251 -0.17 -12.87 20.40
C GLY A 251 0.90 -12.16 21.24
N ALA A 252 0.70 -12.11 22.55
CA ALA A 252 1.78 -11.70 23.42
C ALA A 252 2.99 -12.61 23.13
N PRO A 253 4.22 -12.08 23.07
CA PRO A 253 5.41 -12.91 22.96
C PRO A 253 5.48 -13.95 24.08
#